data_AF-A0A7Z0EKU9-F1
#
_entry.id   AF-A0A7Z0EKU9-F1
#
_cell.length_a   1.000
_cell.length_b   1.000
_cell.length_c   1.000
_cell.angle_alpha   90.00
_cell.angle_beta   90.00
_cell.angle_gamma   90.00
#
_symmetry.space_group_name_H-M   'P 1'
#
loop_
_entity.id
_entity.type
_entity.pdbx_description
1 polymer ?
#
loop_
_entity_poly.entity_id
_entity_poly.type
_entity_poly.pdbx_seq_one_letter_code
_entity_poly.pdbx_strand_id
1 'polypeptide(L)'
;MAAEHENVLRIHWDEFTFGLIAFLVILGVVYKMWPRLTKALDERADQIEGGIARAQKAEAEADEIRQQYREKLEEAHREYAQELEKAKEQRAAIIAEARDEAQVEARRIIEAAQAQIEADRQQAVVQLRSEIGALSTELATRIVGETLSDDAARSRVVDRFLEELEQSESAQQAEVR
;
A
#
# COMPACT_ATOMS: atom_id res chain seq x y z
N MET A 1 91.12 66.70 71.80
CA MET A 1 89.75 66.24 71.55
C MET A 1 89.87 64.88 70.89
N ALA A 2 89.88 63.82 71.70
CA ALA A 2 90.09 62.45 71.25
C ALA A 2 88.74 61.74 71.11
N ALA A 3 88.69 60.78 70.18
CA ALA A 3 87.51 60.21 69.58
C ALA A 3 86.63 59.39 70.53
N GLU A 4 85.32 59.41 70.30
CA GLU A 4 84.46 58.24 70.53
C GLU A 4 83.61 58.00 69.27
N HIS A 5 84.13 57.13 68.40
CA HIS A 5 83.32 56.45 67.40
C HIS A 5 82.49 55.39 68.11
N GLU A 6 81.29 55.73 68.54
CA GLU A 6 80.33 54.73 69.00
C GLU A 6 79.91 53.89 67.78
N ASN A 7 80.32 52.63 67.80
CA ASN A 7 80.27 51.76 66.65
C ASN A 7 78.84 51.21 66.48
N VAL A 8 78.00 51.96 65.75
CA VAL A 8 76.58 51.66 65.41
C VAL A 8 76.42 50.38 64.55
N LEU A 9 77.53 49.73 64.18
CA LEU A 9 77.58 48.41 63.54
C LEU A 9 77.79 47.26 64.53
N ARG A 10 77.52 47.44 65.83
CA ARG A 10 77.43 46.30 66.74
C ARG A 10 76.11 45.57 66.50
N ILE A 11 76.21 44.45 65.79
CA ILE A 11 75.13 43.48 65.70
C ILE A 11 74.78 43.06 67.14
N HIS A 12 73.58 43.40 67.58
CA HIS A 12 72.98 42.89 68.80
C HIS A 12 72.63 41.41 68.57
N TRP A 13 73.57 40.54 68.95
CA TRP A 13 73.47 39.08 68.75
C TRP A 13 72.27 38.46 69.48
N ASP A 14 71.79 39.12 70.52
CA ASP A 14 70.57 38.82 71.27
C ASP A 14 69.29 39.07 70.46
N GLU A 15 69.21 40.18 69.72
CA GLU A 15 68.05 40.45 68.85
C GLU A 15 68.04 39.52 67.63
N PHE A 16 69.22 39.23 67.07
CA PHE A 16 69.37 38.33 65.93
C PHE A 16 68.98 36.88 66.29
N THR A 17 69.40 36.37 67.45
CA THR A 17 69.08 35.00 67.87
C THR A 17 67.60 34.83 68.20
N PHE A 18 66.98 35.81 68.88
CA PHE A 18 65.54 35.77 69.13
C PHE A 18 64.72 35.87 67.84
N GLY A 19 65.11 36.76 66.92
CA GLY A 19 64.49 36.87 65.59
C GLY A 19 64.61 35.59 64.77
N LEU A 20 65.78 34.93 64.82
CA LEU A 20 66.00 33.66 64.15
C LEU A 20 65.12 32.54 64.72
N ILE A 21 64.96 32.46 66.04
CA ILE A 21 64.07 31.49 66.68
C ILE A 21 62.62 31.74 66.28
N ALA A 22 62.14 32.98 66.34
CA ALA A 22 60.78 33.33 65.92
C ALA A 22 60.53 33.00 64.43
N PHE A 23 61.51 33.29 63.56
CA PHE A 23 61.47 32.95 62.15
C PHE A 23 61.39 31.43 61.93
N LEU A 24 62.20 30.63 62.63
CA LEU A 24 62.18 29.17 62.54
C LEU A 24 60.86 28.57 63.03
N VAL A 25 60.26 29.13 64.08
CA VAL A 25 58.93 28.71 64.56
C VAL A 25 57.86 28.97 63.50
N ILE A 26 57.84 30.17 62.90
CA ILE A 26 56.91 30.51 61.81
C ILE A 26 57.16 29.61 60.59
N LEU A 27 58.42 29.41 60.21
CA LEU A 27 58.80 28.56 59.09
C LEU A 27 58.34 27.11 59.31
N GLY A 28 58.48 26.59 60.54
CA GLY A 28 57.99 25.26 60.92
C GLY A 28 56.47 25.14 60.80
N VAL A 29 55.71 26.16 61.21
CA VAL A 29 54.24 26.20 61.06
C VAL A 29 53.84 26.27 59.59
N VAL A 30 54.48 27.12 58.79
CA VAL A 30 54.23 27.24 57.35
C VAL A 30 54.57 25.92 56.64
N TYR A 31 55.71 25.31 56.94
CA TYR A 31 56.10 24.01 56.38
C TYR A 31 55.10 22.90 56.75
N LYS A 32 54.58 22.90 57.98
CA LYS A 32 53.53 21.97 58.43
C LYS A 32 52.21 22.17 57.69
N MET A 33 51.86 23.41 57.34
CA MET A 33 50.61 23.78 56.68
C MET A 33 50.67 23.67 55.15
N TRP A 34 51.86 23.81 54.56
CA TRP A 34 52.12 23.66 53.13
C TRP A 34 51.49 22.42 52.47
N PRO A 35 51.63 21.19 53.02
CA PRO A 35 51.01 20.00 52.41
C PRO A 35 49.48 20.01 52.46
N ARG A 36 48.84 20.78 53.36
CA ARG A 36 47.38 20.93 53.35
C ARG A 36 46.93 21.89 52.25
N LEU A 37 47.71 22.93 51.98
CA LEU A 37 47.43 23.89 50.92
C LEU A 37 47.60 23.26 49.54
N THR A 38 48.70 22.54 49.30
CA THR A 38 48.93 21.87 48.01
C THR A 38 47.86 20.81 47.74
N LYS A 39 47.50 20.00 48.75
CA LYS A 39 46.40 19.02 48.61
C LYS A 39 45.07 19.67 48.23
N ALA A 40 44.74 20.83 48.78
CA ALA A 40 43.50 21.53 48.43
C ALA A 40 43.52 22.12 47.02
N LEU A 41 44.69 22.48 46.50
CA LEU A 41 44.87 22.94 45.12
C LEU A 41 44.85 21.78 44.13
N ASP A 42 45.53 20.67 44.45
CA ASP A 42 45.53 19.45 43.64
C ASP A 42 44.11 18.88 43.52
N GLU A 43 43.37 18.78 44.63
CA GLU A 43 41.96 18.35 44.61
C GLU A 43 41.08 19.24 43.72
N ARG A 44 41.32 20.56 43.71
CA ARG A 44 40.60 21.48 42.81
C ARG A 44 41.03 21.30 41.36
N ALA A 45 42.31 21.08 41.10
CA ALA A 45 42.82 20.82 39.76
C ALA A 45 42.22 19.54 39.20
N ASP A 46 42.22 18.45 39.98
CA ASP A 46 41.63 17.15 39.61
C ASP A 46 40.12 17.26 39.36
N GLN A 47 39.39 18.03 40.16
CA GLN A 47 37.95 18.26 39.95
C GLN A 47 37.67 19.04 38.66
N ILE A 48 38.49 20.03 38.33
CA ILE A 48 38.36 20.82 37.10
C ILE A 48 38.72 19.97 35.89
N GLU A 49 39.84 19.26 35.93
CA GLU A 49 40.30 18.39 34.85
C GLU A 49 39.31 17.24 34.61
N GLY A 50 38.83 16.59 35.67
CA GLY A 50 37.76 15.61 35.59
C GLY A 50 36.42 16.19 35.14
N GLY A 51 36.16 17.47 35.43
CA GLY A 51 35.01 18.21 34.90
C GLY A 51 35.10 18.44 33.40
N ILE A 52 36.24 18.91 32.91
CA ILE A 52 36.52 19.16 31.49
C ILE A 52 36.50 17.84 30.70
N ALA A 53 37.14 16.78 31.21
CA ALA A 53 37.14 15.47 30.57
C ALA A 53 35.71 14.90 30.43
N ARG A 54 34.87 15.06 31.47
CA ARG A 54 33.45 14.66 31.40
C ARG A 54 32.66 15.50 30.41
N ALA A 55 32.90 16.81 30.34
CA ALA A 55 32.24 17.69 29.39
C ALA A 55 32.60 17.32 27.94
N GLN A 56 33.89 17.12 27.64
CA GLN A 56 34.35 16.69 26.33
C GLN A 56 33.77 15.32 25.94
N LYS A 57 33.72 14.38 26.88
CA LYS A 57 33.11 13.07 26.64
C LYS A 57 31.62 13.18 26.34
N ALA A 58 30.89 14.00 27.11
CA ALA A 58 29.46 14.24 26.88
C ALA A 58 29.20 14.92 25.54
N GLU A 59 30.05 15.85 25.11
CA GLU A 59 29.97 16.50 23.80
C GLU A 59 30.21 15.49 22.66
N ALA A 60 31.24 14.65 22.79
CA ALA A 60 31.53 13.59 21.82
C ALA A 60 30.38 12.56 21.72
N GLU A 61 29.84 12.11 22.85
CA GLU A 61 28.67 11.22 22.90
C GLU A 61 27.43 11.88 22.28
N ALA A 62 27.21 13.17 22.53
CA ALA A 62 26.10 13.91 21.94
C ALA A 62 26.24 14.03 20.42
N ASP A 63 27.44 14.30 19.91
CA ASP A 63 27.70 14.37 18.47
C ASP A 63 27.54 13.01 17.78
N GLU A 64 28.00 11.93 18.42
CA GLU A 64 27.79 10.57 17.94
C GLU A 64 26.28 10.23 17.86
N ILE A 65 25.52 10.51 18.92
CA ILE A 65 24.07 10.30 18.94
C ILE A 65 23.39 11.13 17.84
N ARG A 66 23.81 12.39 17.63
CA ARG A 66 23.27 13.23 16.56
C ARG A 66 23.58 12.68 15.18
N GLN A 67 24.77 12.11 14.97
CA GLN A 67 25.12 11.46 13.72
C GLN A 67 24.27 10.22 13.49
N GLN A 68 24.19 9.31 14.47
CA GLN A 68 23.35 8.12 14.39
C GLN A 68 21.87 8.48 14.14
N TYR A 69 21.38 9.54 14.77
CA TYR A 69 20.02 10.03 14.55
C TYR A 69 19.79 10.53 13.13
N ARG A 70 20.75 11.29 12.56
CA ARG A 70 20.69 11.72 11.15
C ARG A 70 20.71 10.53 10.20
N GLU A 71 21.59 9.56 10.43
CA GLU A 71 21.69 8.35 9.62
C GLU A 71 20.36 7.57 9.65
N LYS A 72 19.75 7.40 10.84
CA LYS A 72 18.44 6.75 10.98
C LYS A 72 17.32 7.52 10.28
N LEU A 73 17.34 8.85 10.31
CA LEU A 73 16.36 9.65 9.57
C LEU A 73 16.51 9.48 8.06
N GLU A 74 17.74 9.50 7.55
CA GLU A 74 18.00 9.27 6.12
C GLU A 74 17.61 7.85 5.70
N GLU A 75 17.91 6.84 6.53
CA GLU A 75 17.47 5.47 6.30
C GLU A 75 15.94 5.36 6.27
N ALA A 76 15.24 5.91 7.27
CA ALA A 76 13.79 5.92 7.31
C ALA A 76 13.17 6.63 6.09
N HIS A 77 13.77 7.73 5.63
CA HIS A 77 13.34 8.42 4.42
C HIS A 77 13.55 7.57 3.15
N ARG A 78 14.67 6.85 3.05
CA ARG A 78 14.94 5.93 1.93
C ARG A 78 13.95 4.76 1.93
N GLU A 79 13.73 4.15 3.08
CA GLU A 79 12.76 3.05 3.23
C GLU A 79 11.34 3.52 2.87
N TYR A 80 10.93 4.68 3.38
CA TYR A 80 9.63 5.26 3.05
C TYR A 80 9.48 5.51 1.54
N ALA A 81 10.50 6.08 0.89
CA ALA A 81 10.48 6.32 -0.55
C ALA A 81 10.38 5.00 -1.35
N GLN A 82 11.14 3.97 -0.95
CA GLN A 82 11.08 2.65 -1.57
C GLN A 82 9.70 2.00 -1.41
N GLU A 83 9.11 2.08 -0.21
CA GLU A 83 7.79 1.51 0.06
C GLU A 83 6.71 2.26 -0.70
N LEU A 84 6.83 3.58 -0.83
CA LEU A 84 5.91 4.39 -1.62
C LEU A 84 5.95 4.04 -3.11
N GLU A 85 7.14 3.82 -3.67
CA GLU A 85 7.27 3.37 -5.07
C GLU A 85 6.69 1.97 -5.27
N LYS A 86 6.97 1.01 -4.37
CA LYS A 86 6.33 -0.31 -4.40
C LYS A 86 4.81 -0.22 -4.33
N ALA A 87 4.27 0.63 -3.45
CA ALA A 87 2.84 0.82 -3.32
C ALA A 87 2.21 1.43 -4.59
N LYS A 88 2.92 2.33 -5.29
CA LYS A 88 2.49 2.87 -6.59
C LYS A 88 2.49 1.81 -7.68
N GLU A 89 3.55 1.00 -7.76
CA GLU A 89 3.66 -0.09 -8.72
C GLU A 89 2.55 -1.14 -8.49
N GLN A 90 2.34 -1.57 -7.24
CA GLN A 90 1.27 -2.49 -6.87
C GLN A 90 -0.10 -1.92 -7.20
N ARG A 91 -0.35 -0.64 -6.89
CA ARG A 91 -1.60 0.03 -7.26
C ARG A 91 -1.81 0.02 -8.77
N ALA A 92 -0.79 0.34 -9.55
CA ALA A 92 -0.88 0.34 -11.01
C ALA A 92 -1.17 -1.08 -11.56
N ALA A 93 -0.52 -2.10 -11.00
CA ALA A 93 -0.75 -3.50 -11.34
C ALA A 93 -2.20 -3.93 -11.04
N ILE A 94 -2.71 -3.64 -9.83
CA ILE A 94 -4.10 -3.94 -9.44
C ILE A 94 -5.11 -3.27 -10.38
N ILE A 95 -4.88 -2.01 -10.74
CA ILE A 95 -5.76 -1.29 -11.67
C ILE A 95 -5.70 -1.92 -13.07
N ALA A 96 -4.53 -2.34 -13.53
CA ALA A 96 -4.37 -2.99 -14.83
C ALA A 96 -5.07 -4.36 -14.86
N GLU A 97 -4.86 -5.18 -13.83
CA GLU A 97 -5.50 -6.49 -13.66
C GLU A 97 -7.02 -6.36 -13.59
N ALA A 98 -7.55 -5.47 -12.74
CA ALA A 98 -8.99 -5.24 -12.64
C ALA A 98 -9.60 -4.75 -13.95
N ARG A 99 -8.87 -3.97 -14.76
CA ARG A 99 -9.32 -3.54 -16.09
C ARG A 99 -9.34 -4.70 -17.09
N ASP A 100 -8.34 -5.56 -17.06
CA ASP A 100 -8.28 -6.73 -17.94
C ASP A 100 -9.41 -7.72 -17.61
N GLU A 101 -9.59 -8.04 -16.33
CA GLU A 101 -10.70 -8.86 -15.85
C GLU A 101 -12.06 -8.28 -16.25
N ALA A 102 -12.25 -6.97 -16.07
CA ALA A 102 -13.48 -6.29 -16.48
C ALA A 102 -13.72 -6.37 -18.01
N GLN A 103 -12.66 -6.29 -18.82
CA GLN A 103 -12.78 -6.43 -20.27
C GLN A 103 -13.11 -7.87 -20.68
N VAL A 104 -12.49 -8.86 -20.04
CA VAL A 104 -12.78 -10.28 -20.28
C VAL A 104 -14.24 -10.58 -19.91
N GLU A 105 -14.69 -10.12 -18.74
CA GLU A 105 -16.06 -10.34 -18.29
C GLU A 105 -17.07 -9.60 -19.18
N ALA A 106 -16.77 -8.37 -19.60
CA ALA A 106 -17.62 -7.64 -20.54
C ALA A 106 -17.77 -8.38 -21.88
N ARG A 107 -16.69 -8.94 -22.42
CA ARG A 107 -16.74 -9.78 -23.64
C ARG A 107 -17.60 -11.02 -23.41
N ARG A 108 -17.40 -11.71 -22.29
CA ARG A 108 -18.19 -12.90 -21.92
C ARG A 108 -19.68 -12.60 -21.84
N ILE A 109 -20.05 -11.46 -21.23
CA ILE A 109 -21.44 -11.00 -21.16
C ILE A 109 -22.00 -10.70 -22.55
N ILE A 110 -21.24 -10.02 -23.40
CA ILE A 110 -21.67 -9.71 -24.77
C ILE A 110 -21.87 -10.99 -25.60
N GLU A 111 -20.94 -11.94 -25.53
CA GLU A 111 -21.04 -13.22 -26.22
C GLU A 111 -22.25 -14.03 -25.74
N ALA A 112 -22.47 -14.09 -24.42
CA ALA A 112 -23.65 -14.73 -23.85
C ALA A 112 -24.95 -14.06 -24.28
N ALA A 113 -24.99 -12.72 -24.31
CA ALA A 113 -26.15 -11.96 -24.77
C ALA A 113 -26.44 -12.21 -26.27
N GLN A 114 -25.41 -12.26 -27.11
CA GLN A 114 -25.56 -12.58 -28.53
C GLN A 114 -26.09 -14.00 -28.74
N ALA A 115 -25.57 -14.97 -28.00
CA ALA A 115 -26.05 -16.35 -28.03
C ALA A 115 -27.52 -16.44 -27.59
N GLN A 116 -27.91 -15.71 -26.54
CA GLN A 116 -29.30 -15.64 -26.08
C GLN A 116 -30.21 -14.99 -27.13
N ILE A 117 -29.80 -13.89 -27.76
CA ILE A 117 -30.56 -13.22 -28.81
C ILE A 117 -30.79 -14.15 -30.00
N GLU A 118 -29.79 -14.93 -30.40
CA GLU A 118 -29.92 -15.88 -31.50
C GLU A 118 -30.88 -17.03 -31.13
N ALA A 119 -30.81 -17.54 -29.90
CA ALA A 119 -31.76 -18.53 -29.40
C ALA A 119 -33.20 -17.98 -29.36
N ASP A 120 -33.39 -16.77 -28.85
CA ASP A 120 -34.69 -16.08 -28.78
C ASP A 120 -35.25 -15.85 -30.19
N ARG A 121 -34.41 -15.47 -31.15
CA ARG A 121 -34.80 -15.30 -32.56
C ARG A 121 -35.29 -16.61 -33.15
N GLN A 122 -34.57 -17.71 -32.94
CA GLN A 122 -34.97 -19.03 -33.44
C GLN A 122 -36.31 -19.45 -32.81
N GLN A 123 -36.47 -19.25 -31.51
CA GLN A 123 -37.73 -19.54 -30.82
C GLN A 123 -38.89 -18.69 -31.37
N ALA A 124 -38.67 -17.38 -31.58
CA ALA A 124 -39.67 -16.49 -32.16
C ALA A 124 -40.08 -16.92 -33.57
N VAL A 125 -39.15 -17.38 -34.41
CA VAL A 125 -39.45 -17.90 -35.75
C VAL A 125 -40.30 -19.17 -35.67
N VAL A 126 -40.00 -20.08 -34.75
CA VAL A 126 -40.78 -21.30 -34.54
C VAL A 126 -42.21 -20.97 -34.08
N GLN A 127 -42.35 -20.06 -33.13
CA GLN A 127 -43.66 -19.59 -32.66
C GLN A 127 -44.46 -18.94 -33.78
N LEU A 128 -43.85 -18.03 -34.55
CA LEU A 128 -44.49 -17.34 -35.67
C LEU A 128 -44.97 -18.32 -36.75
N ARG A 129 -44.18 -19.35 -37.06
CA ARG A 129 -44.58 -20.40 -38.02
C ARG A 129 -45.79 -21.18 -37.52
N SER A 130 -45.84 -21.49 -36.22
CA SER A 130 -46.98 -22.18 -35.61
C SER A 130 -48.25 -21.32 -35.66
N GLU A 131 -48.14 -20.03 -35.32
CA GLU A 131 -49.27 -19.09 -35.34
C GLU A 131 -49.79 -18.85 -36.76
N ILE A 132 -48.90 -18.64 -37.73
CA ILE A 132 -49.28 -18.50 -39.15
C ILE A 132 -49.94 -19.79 -39.66
N GLY A 133 -49.44 -20.96 -39.27
CA GLY A 133 -50.05 -22.24 -39.60
C GLY A 133 -51.49 -22.34 -39.09
N ALA A 134 -51.69 -22.02 -37.81
CA ALA A 134 -53.03 -22.00 -37.20
C ALA A 134 -53.98 -21.02 -37.89
N LEU A 135 -53.54 -19.76 -38.11
CA LEU A 135 -54.33 -18.74 -38.81
C LEU A 135 -54.66 -19.13 -40.25
N SER A 136 -53.72 -19.76 -40.95
CA SER A 136 -53.93 -20.25 -42.32
C SER A 136 -54.98 -21.36 -42.35
N THR A 137 -54.92 -22.30 -41.41
CA THR A 137 -55.93 -23.37 -41.29
C THR A 137 -57.31 -22.83 -40.89
N GLU A 138 -57.37 -21.83 -40.02
CA GLU A 138 -58.61 -21.16 -39.64
C GLU A 138 -59.24 -20.45 -40.85
N LEU A 139 -58.44 -19.68 -41.61
CA LEU A 139 -58.88 -19.00 -42.81
C LEU A 139 -59.36 -20.00 -43.88
N ALA A 140 -58.61 -21.08 -44.12
CA ALA A 140 -59.00 -22.13 -45.05
C ALA A 140 -60.32 -22.80 -44.63
N THR A 141 -60.49 -23.11 -43.34
CA THR A 141 -61.73 -23.67 -42.80
C THR A 141 -62.92 -22.74 -43.04
N ARG A 142 -62.73 -21.43 -42.84
CA ARG A 142 -63.77 -20.42 -43.05
C ARG A 142 -64.14 -20.29 -44.54
N ILE A 143 -63.16 -20.23 -45.44
CA ILE A 143 -63.38 -20.17 -46.89
C ILE A 143 -64.10 -21.43 -47.39
N VAL A 144 -63.66 -22.61 -46.94
CA VAL A 144 -64.31 -23.88 -47.31
C VAL A 144 -65.72 -23.96 -46.75
N GLY A 145 -65.95 -23.55 -45.49
CA GLY A 145 -67.30 -23.48 -44.91
C GLY A 145 -68.24 -22.57 -45.69
N GLU A 146 -67.76 -21.40 -46.12
CA GLU A 146 -68.53 -20.46 -46.94
C GLU A 146 -68.78 -21.01 -48.36
N THR A 147 -67.80 -21.63 -48.98
CA THR A 147 -67.93 -22.27 -50.31
C THR A 147 -68.86 -23.48 -50.27
N LEU A 148 -68.81 -24.29 -49.20
CA LEU A 148 -69.73 -25.41 -48.99
C LEU A 148 -71.15 -24.95 -48.71
N SER A 149 -71.39 -23.67 -48.40
CA SER A 149 -72.74 -23.12 -48.24
C SER A 149 -73.46 -22.94 -49.60
N ASP A 150 -72.71 -22.95 -50.71
CA ASP A 150 -73.24 -22.95 -52.08
C ASP A 150 -73.48 -24.40 -52.57
N ASP A 151 -74.74 -24.72 -52.89
CA ASP A 151 -75.19 -26.08 -53.23
C ASP A 151 -74.53 -26.61 -54.52
N ALA A 152 -74.24 -25.71 -55.47
CA ALA A 152 -73.56 -26.04 -56.73
C ALA A 152 -72.06 -26.35 -56.51
N ALA A 153 -71.40 -25.66 -55.59
CA ALA A 153 -70.02 -25.96 -55.21
C ALA A 153 -69.92 -27.28 -54.44
N ARG A 154 -70.89 -27.57 -53.57
CA ARG A 154 -70.95 -28.82 -52.80
C ARG A 154 -71.10 -30.05 -53.70
N SER A 155 -72.02 -30.02 -54.66
CA SER A 155 -72.21 -31.12 -55.63
C SER A 155 -70.93 -31.41 -56.43
N ARG A 156 -70.27 -30.37 -56.96
CA ARG A 156 -69.03 -30.53 -57.74
C ARG A 156 -67.88 -31.18 -56.97
N VAL A 157 -67.81 -30.98 -55.65
CA VAL A 157 -66.80 -31.64 -54.81
C VAL A 157 -67.10 -33.12 -54.65
N VAL A 158 -68.38 -33.47 -54.45
CA VAL A 158 -68.82 -34.88 -54.38
C VAL A 158 -68.57 -35.60 -55.70
N ASP A 159 -68.94 -35.00 -56.82
CA ASP A 159 -68.77 -35.61 -58.15
C ASP A 159 -67.29 -35.89 -58.44
N ARG A 160 -66.39 -34.96 -58.10
CA ARG A 160 -64.94 -35.13 -58.28
C ARG A 160 -64.35 -36.22 -57.38
N PHE A 161 -64.86 -36.36 -56.16
CA PHE A 161 -64.43 -37.43 -55.24
C PHE A 161 -64.87 -38.82 -55.73
N LEU A 162 -66.09 -38.93 -56.27
CA LEU A 162 -66.57 -40.16 -56.89
C LEU A 162 -65.72 -40.53 -58.12
N GLU A 163 -65.35 -39.54 -58.93
CA GLU A 163 -64.47 -39.74 -60.10
C GLU A 163 -63.05 -40.19 -59.70
N GLU A 164 -62.47 -39.65 -58.61
CA GLU A 164 -61.18 -40.13 -58.07
C GLU A 164 -61.25 -41.54 -57.48
N LEU A 165 -62.38 -41.93 -56.86
CA LEU A 165 -62.58 -43.30 -56.37
C LEU A 165 -62.67 -44.30 -57.53
N GLU A 166 -63.40 -43.97 -58.59
CA GLU A 166 -63.45 -44.80 -59.80
C GLU A 166 -62.07 -44.92 -60.47
N GLN A 167 -61.27 -43.85 -60.48
CA GLN A 167 -59.90 -43.87 -61.00
C GLN A 167 -58.92 -44.67 -60.12
N SER A 168 -59.05 -44.60 -58.79
CA SER A 168 -58.19 -45.37 -57.88
C SER A 168 -58.56 -46.85 -57.84
N GLU A 169 -59.85 -47.21 -57.88
CA GLU A 169 -60.29 -48.61 -58.02
C GLU A 169 -59.84 -49.21 -59.36
N SER A 170 -59.92 -48.45 -60.45
CA SER A 170 -59.43 -48.92 -61.76
C SER A 170 -57.91 -49.03 -61.82
N ALA A 171 -57.16 -48.14 -61.16
CA ALA A 171 -55.71 -48.26 -61.01
C ALA A 171 -55.31 -49.49 -60.16
N GLN A 172 -56.05 -49.78 -59.08
CA GLN A 172 -55.76 -50.90 -58.20
C GLN A 172 -56.18 -52.26 -58.79
N GLN A 173 -57.19 -52.30 -59.66
CA GLN A 173 -57.54 -53.50 -60.43
C GLN A 173 -56.57 -53.79 -61.59
N ALA A 174 -55.85 -52.77 -62.08
CA ALA A 174 -54.81 -52.94 -63.10
C ALA A 174 -53.49 -53.49 -62.55
N GLU A 175 -53.19 -53.27 -61.25
CA GLU A 175 -51.96 -53.77 -60.59
C GLU A 175 -52.09 -55.22 -60.07
N VAL A 176 -53.31 -55.75 -59.93
CA VAL A 176 -53.59 -57.10 -59.41
C VAL A 176 -53.72 -58.17 -60.52
N ARG A 177 -53.59 -57.78 -61.79
CA ARG A 177 -53.51 -58.69 -62.95
C ARG A 177 -52.08 -58.80 -63.48
#